data_AF-I4AF74-F1
#
_entry.id   AF-I4AF74-F1
#
_cell.length_a   1.000
_cell.length_b   1.000
_cell.length_c   1.000
_cell.angle_alpha   90.00
_cell.angle_beta   90.00
_cell.angle_gamma   90.00
#
_symmetry.space_group_name_H-M   'P 1'
#
loop_
_entity.id
_entity.type
_entity.pdbx_description
1 polymer ?
#
loop_
_entity_poly.entity_id
_entity_poly.type
_entity_poly.pdbx_seq_one_letter_code
_entity_poly.pdbx_strand_id
1 'polypeptide(L)'
;MQTIQKNYFAIPLFFLFIFLFTSCQELILGEEETNTPENNFEIFWKDFDEHYSLFSIKNSNWDSIYTVYRPQINEQTTNEELFTTFTTMIEYLDDSHTAVYTPYGNSTFYSGTKGDDRVREEFSFELLTDKYLENITRVPVYDPDDVYGYAKIKDKDIGYIYLNGMEITTIDAMHHLIDETKNYKAIILDIRSNFGGDDAASRAIAGRFADERNFVYTEQYRNGKNKTDFSEKVERYTKPSDKERFLKPVIILTDNITISAAEIFLLHMKSFSHVTQIGDTTSGSFSTVSMRRFLPNGFQYQYSIMKLLLPNGKSLEGIGHVPDIQIRNTVNDIENQNDKVIEKAIDYLLEEYGIE
;
A
#
# COMPACT_ATOMS: atom_id res chain seq x y z
N MET A 1 26.22 -51.24 -81.61
CA MET A 1 26.63 -52.21 -80.57
C MET A 1 26.62 -51.46 -79.24
N GLN A 2 25.85 -51.98 -78.28
CA GLN A 2 25.51 -51.35 -76.99
C GLN A 2 26.66 -51.28 -75.99
N THR A 3 26.68 -50.23 -75.17
CA THR A 3 26.94 -50.19 -73.70
C THR A 3 26.89 -48.71 -73.29
N ILE A 4 25.92 -48.12 -72.56
CA ILE A 4 25.29 -48.34 -71.23
C ILE A 4 26.19 -48.03 -70.01
N GLN A 5 25.66 -47.10 -69.17
CA GLN A 5 25.96 -46.73 -67.76
C GLN A 5 27.12 -45.73 -67.53
N LYS A 6 27.05 -44.73 -66.64
CA LYS A 6 26.13 -44.44 -65.52
C LYS A 6 26.22 -42.94 -65.15
N ASN A 7 25.08 -42.32 -64.83
CA ASN A 7 25.00 -40.98 -64.21
C ASN A 7 25.25 -41.09 -62.70
N TYR A 8 25.99 -40.14 -62.11
CA TYR A 8 25.81 -39.72 -60.72
C TYR A 8 25.96 -38.19 -60.60
N PHE A 9 24.85 -37.55 -60.23
CA PHE A 9 24.77 -36.18 -59.76
C PHE A 9 25.45 -36.06 -58.38
N ALA A 10 26.23 -35.01 -58.16
CA ALA A 10 26.75 -34.68 -56.84
C ALA A 10 26.80 -33.17 -56.63
N ILE A 11 25.76 -32.59 -56.02
CA ILE A 11 25.70 -31.27 -55.35
C ILE A 11 24.51 -31.33 -54.36
N PRO A 12 24.50 -30.70 -53.15
CA PRO A 12 25.57 -30.19 -52.28
C PRO A 12 25.50 -30.76 -50.84
N LEU A 13 26.64 -30.71 -50.12
CA LEU A 13 26.70 -30.94 -48.67
C LEU A 13 26.32 -29.63 -47.94
N PHE A 14 25.05 -29.46 -47.57
CA PHE A 14 24.61 -28.33 -46.75
C PHE A 14 23.54 -28.78 -45.74
N PHE A 15 23.88 -29.67 -44.82
CA PHE A 15 23.04 -29.99 -43.66
C PHE A 15 23.88 -30.71 -42.60
N LEU A 16 24.51 -29.97 -41.68
CA LEU A 16 24.76 -30.45 -40.31
C LEU A 16 25.30 -29.33 -39.40
N PHE A 17 24.48 -28.35 -39.02
CA PHE A 17 24.85 -27.45 -37.91
C PHE A 17 23.61 -26.85 -37.24
N ILE A 18 22.73 -27.70 -36.71
CA ILE A 18 21.66 -27.28 -35.78
C ILE A 18 21.56 -28.34 -34.69
N PHE A 19 22.55 -28.41 -33.79
CA PHE A 19 22.46 -29.21 -32.56
C PHE A 19 23.38 -28.71 -31.42
N LEU A 20 23.68 -27.40 -31.38
CA LEU A 20 24.56 -26.81 -30.34
C LEU A 20 23.91 -25.75 -29.45
N PHE A 21 22.59 -25.57 -29.49
CA PHE A 21 21.91 -24.52 -28.69
C PHE A 21 21.21 -25.01 -27.42
N THR A 22 21.23 -26.30 -27.08
CA THR A 22 20.59 -26.79 -25.83
C THR A 22 21.47 -26.65 -24.59
N SER A 23 22.79 -26.51 -24.75
CA SER A 23 23.74 -26.50 -23.63
C SER A 23 23.90 -25.16 -22.91
N CYS A 24 23.39 -24.06 -23.47
CA CYS A 24 23.55 -22.72 -22.88
C CYS A 24 22.41 -22.30 -21.97
N GLN A 25 21.31 -23.06 -21.89
CA GLN A 25 20.13 -22.68 -21.10
C GLN A 25 20.40 -22.80 -19.59
N GLU A 26 20.96 -23.92 -19.14
CA GLU A 26 21.28 -24.17 -17.72
C GLU A 26 22.36 -23.23 -17.17
N LEU A 27 23.34 -22.84 -17.99
CA LEU A 27 24.42 -21.94 -17.59
C LEU A 27 23.95 -20.49 -17.36
N ILE A 28 22.83 -20.11 -17.97
CA ILE A 28 22.30 -18.73 -17.96
C ILE A 28 21.11 -18.61 -17.00
N LEU A 29 20.26 -19.64 -16.90
CA LEU A 29 19.02 -19.60 -16.12
C LEU A 29 19.07 -20.38 -14.80
N GLY A 30 20.16 -21.13 -14.54
CA GLY A 30 20.22 -22.06 -13.42
C GLY A 30 19.40 -23.33 -13.66
N GLU A 31 19.38 -24.24 -12.69
CA GLU A 31 18.46 -25.38 -12.69
C GLU A 31 17.03 -24.87 -12.44
N GLU A 32 16.05 -25.37 -13.19
CA GLU A 32 14.64 -25.07 -12.91
C GLU A 32 14.27 -25.60 -11.53
N GLU A 33 13.74 -24.72 -10.68
CA GLU A 33 13.22 -25.10 -9.37
C GLU A 33 12.15 -26.19 -9.50
N THR A 34 12.33 -27.29 -8.76
CA THR A 34 11.40 -28.42 -8.83
C THR A 34 10.01 -28.01 -8.36
N ASN A 35 8.98 -28.29 -9.16
CA ASN A 35 7.60 -27.97 -8.80
C ASN A 35 6.94 -29.12 -8.00
N THR A 36 7.32 -29.26 -6.73
CA THR A 36 6.66 -30.15 -5.76
C THR A 36 6.01 -29.34 -4.63
N PRO A 37 4.94 -29.83 -3.98
CA PRO A 37 4.33 -29.12 -2.86
C PRO A 37 5.33 -28.77 -1.75
N GLU A 38 6.24 -29.69 -1.43
CA GLU A 38 7.31 -29.48 -0.47
C GLU A 38 8.25 -28.36 -0.88
N ASN A 39 8.74 -28.36 -2.13
CA ASN A 39 9.68 -27.33 -2.58
C ASN A 39 9.02 -25.94 -2.60
N ASN A 40 7.78 -25.85 -3.06
CA ASN A 40 7.02 -24.60 -3.02
C ASN A 40 6.87 -24.10 -1.57
N PHE A 41 6.61 -24.99 -0.60
CA PHE A 41 6.56 -24.63 0.82
C PHE A 41 7.91 -24.13 1.35
N GLU A 42 9.00 -24.84 1.05
CA GLU A 42 10.35 -24.46 1.52
C GLU A 42 10.76 -23.09 0.98
N ILE A 43 10.55 -22.84 -0.32
CA ILE A 43 10.84 -21.54 -0.94
C ILE A 43 10.01 -20.44 -0.26
N PHE A 44 8.70 -20.65 -0.13
CA PHE A 44 7.81 -19.67 0.48
C PHE A 44 8.23 -19.33 1.90
N TRP A 45 8.39 -20.36 2.76
CA TRP A 45 8.75 -20.13 4.15
C TRP A 45 10.11 -19.45 4.30
N LYS A 46 11.12 -19.92 3.54
CA LYS A 46 12.49 -19.39 3.60
C LYS A 46 12.57 -17.97 3.09
N ASP A 47 11.84 -17.61 2.03
CA ASP A 47 11.88 -16.24 1.49
C ASP A 47 11.33 -15.24 2.51
N PHE A 48 10.24 -15.57 3.22
CA PHE A 48 9.78 -14.80 4.36
C PHE A 48 10.82 -14.77 5.49
N ASP A 49 11.39 -15.93 5.81
CA ASP A 49 12.39 -16.05 6.87
C ASP A 49 13.60 -15.15 6.63
N GLU A 50 14.02 -14.95 5.38
CA GLU A 50 15.19 -14.16 4.99
C GLU A 50 14.88 -12.68 4.73
N HIS A 51 13.67 -12.33 4.30
CA HIS A 51 13.39 -10.99 3.78
C HIS A 51 12.27 -10.22 4.49
N TYR A 52 11.36 -10.89 5.20
CA TYR A 52 10.30 -10.20 5.94
C TYR A 52 10.89 -9.34 7.07
N SER A 53 10.46 -8.08 7.15
CA SER A 53 11.10 -7.06 7.99
C SER A 53 10.41 -6.81 9.33
N LEU A 54 9.21 -7.36 9.55
CA LEU A 54 8.38 -6.95 10.69
C LEU A 54 8.31 -7.98 11.83
N PHE A 55 9.04 -9.10 11.77
CA PHE A 55 9.01 -10.13 12.82
C PHE A 55 9.24 -9.55 14.23
N SER A 56 10.26 -8.70 14.41
CA SER A 56 10.56 -8.10 15.71
C SER A 56 9.58 -7.00 16.12
N ILE A 57 8.91 -6.36 15.16
CA ILE A 57 7.91 -5.31 15.43
C ILE A 57 6.60 -5.95 15.87
N LYS A 58 6.20 -7.03 15.20
CA LYS A 58 4.94 -7.75 15.47
C LYS A 58 5.07 -8.88 16.49
N ASN A 59 6.29 -9.13 17.00
CA ASN A 59 6.62 -10.24 17.90
C ASN A 59 6.22 -11.61 17.33
N SER A 60 6.32 -11.78 16.02
CA SER A 60 5.91 -13.00 15.32
C SER A 60 7.05 -14.04 15.31
N ASN A 61 6.72 -15.29 15.63
CA ASN A 61 7.69 -16.40 15.64
C ASN A 61 7.53 -17.28 14.39
N TRP A 62 8.27 -16.94 13.33
CA TRP A 62 8.21 -17.65 12.04
C TRP A 62 8.75 -19.09 12.10
N ASP A 63 9.66 -19.38 13.04
CA ASP A 63 10.23 -20.73 13.22
C ASP A 63 9.16 -21.69 13.78
N SER A 64 8.27 -21.18 14.63
CA SER A 64 7.10 -21.94 15.09
C SER A 64 6.13 -22.24 13.95
N ILE A 65 5.93 -21.31 13.01
CA ILE A 65 5.11 -21.54 11.82
C ILE A 65 5.68 -22.71 11.00
N TYR A 66 7.00 -22.75 10.77
CA TYR A 66 7.64 -23.89 10.09
C TYR A 66 7.36 -25.21 10.80
N THR A 67 7.60 -25.23 12.12
CA THR A 67 7.49 -26.42 12.95
C THR A 67 6.08 -27.02 12.90
N VAL A 68 5.05 -26.17 12.82
CA VAL A 68 3.65 -26.59 12.78
C VAL A 68 3.23 -27.04 11.38
N TYR A 69 3.55 -26.27 10.34
CA TYR A 69 2.98 -26.50 9.01
C TYR A 69 3.83 -27.40 8.11
N ARG A 70 5.16 -27.37 8.24
CA ARG A 70 6.02 -28.18 7.37
C ARG A 70 5.68 -29.67 7.39
N PRO A 71 5.45 -30.34 8.55
CA PRO A 71 5.16 -31.76 8.59
C PRO A 71 3.83 -32.17 7.93
N GLN A 72 2.96 -31.20 7.60
CA GLN A 72 1.67 -31.43 6.97
C GLN A 72 1.78 -31.52 5.44
N ILE A 73 2.89 -31.05 4.85
CA ILE A 73 3.11 -31.00 3.40
C ILE A 73 3.88 -32.23 2.91
N ASN A 74 3.31 -32.91 1.92
CA ASN A 74 3.89 -34.07 1.25
C ASN A 74 3.55 -34.07 -0.26
N GLU A 75 4.10 -35.03 -1.00
CA GLU A 75 3.94 -35.15 -2.46
C GLU A 75 2.48 -35.25 -2.93
N GLN A 76 1.53 -35.61 -2.06
CA GLN A 76 0.09 -35.68 -2.38
C GLN A 76 -0.66 -34.38 -2.06
N THR A 77 -0.04 -33.40 -1.40
CA THR A 77 -0.66 -32.11 -1.07
C THR A 77 -1.03 -31.37 -2.36
N THR A 78 -2.30 -31.00 -2.46
CA THR A 78 -2.84 -30.26 -3.61
C THR A 78 -2.49 -28.77 -3.54
N ASN A 79 -2.58 -28.07 -4.68
CA ASN A 79 -2.41 -26.60 -4.70
C ASN A 79 -3.46 -25.87 -3.85
N GLU A 80 -4.69 -26.41 -3.74
CA GLU A 80 -5.72 -25.83 -2.89
C GLU A 80 -5.34 -25.92 -1.41
N GLU A 81 -4.91 -27.09 -0.94
CA GLU A 81 -4.42 -27.31 0.42
C GLU A 81 -3.17 -26.47 0.71
N LEU A 82 -2.27 -26.35 -0.28
CA LEU A 82 -1.07 -25.52 -0.16
C LEU A 82 -1.41 -24.03 -0.08
N PHE A 83 -2.38 -23.56 -0.88
CA PHE A 83 -2.87 -22.19 -0.79
C PHE A 83 -3.49 -21.91 0.59
N THR A 84 -4.37 -22.79 1.07
CA THR A 84 -4.92 -22.68 2.43
C THR A 84 -3.83 -22.68 3.50
N THR A 85 -2.79 -23.49 3.33
CA THR A 85 -1.65 -23.49 4.25
C THR A 85 -0.94 -22.14 4.23
N PHE A 86 -0.57 -21.61 3.07
CA PHE A 86 0.12 -20.33 2.96
C PHE A 86 -0.70 -19.16 3.50
N THR A 87 -2.00 -19.08 3.18
CA THR A 87 -2.86 -18.02 3.71
C THR A 87 -2.99 -18.10 5.23
N THR A 88 -3.10 -19.32 5.78
CA THR A 88 -3.12 -19.52 7.23
C THR A 88 -1.80 -19.13 7.87
N MET A 89 -0.66 -19.46 7.25
CA MET A 89 0.67 -19.08 7.75
C MET A 89 0.84 -17.56 7.81
N ILE A 90 0.51 -16.85 6.73
CA ILE A 90 0.70 -15.40 6.69
C ILE A 90 -0.32 -14.66 7.54
N GLU A 91 -1.50 -15.21 7.80
CA GLU A 91 -2.49 -14.59 8.69
C GLU A 91 -1.94 -14.38 10.12
N TYR A 92 -1.03 -15.23 10.60
CA TYR A 92 -0.34 -15.03 11.89
C TYR A 92 0.58 -13.81 11.91
N LEU A 93 0.93 -13.25 10.76
CA LEU A 93 1.69 -12.02 10.67
C LEU A 93 0.81 -10.79 10.90
N ASP A 94 -0.52 -10.91 10.75
CA ASP A 94 -1.47 -9.81 10.92
C ASP A 94 -1.02 -8.55 10.17
N ASP A 95 -0.71 -8.71 8.89
CA ASP A 95 -0.03 -7.70 8.07
C ASP A 95 -0.71 -7.53 6.70
N SER A 96 -1.43 -6.43 6.54
CA SER A 96 -2.20 -6.07 5.33
C SER A 96 -1.37 -5.95 4.06
N HIS A 97 -0.06 -5.73 4.20
CA HIS A 97 0.88 -5.65 3.08
C HIS A 97 1.48 -7.00 2.69
N THR A 98 1.08 -8.07 3.37
CA THR A 98 1.45 -9.44 3.06
C THR A 98 0.30 -10.19 2.40
N ALA A 99 0.56 -10.80 1.24
CA ALA A 99 -0.49 -11.45 0.45
C ALA A 99 -0.01 -12.66 -0.35
N VAL A 100 -0.95 -13.55 -0.66
CA VAL A 100 -0.78 -14.71 -1.55
C VAL A 100 -1.82 -14.66 -2.67
N TYR A 101 -1.36 -14.92 -3.90
CA TYR A 101 -2.16 -14.87 -5.12
C TYR A 101 -2.07 -16.22 -5.84
N THR A 102 -3.20 -16.73 -6.31
CA THR A 102 -3.23 -17.88 -7.21
C THR A 102 -2.90 -17.47 -8.65
N PRO A 103 -2.50 -18.40 -9.53
CA PRO A 103 -2.19 -18.09 -10.91
C PRO A 103 -3.44 -17.51 -11.60
N TYR A 104 -3.21 -16.56 -12.50
CA TYR A 104 -4.28 -15.86 -13.24
C TYR A 104 -5.25 -15.05 -12.37
N GLY A 105 -4.93 -14.79 -11.09
CA GLY A 105 -5.70 -13.87 -10.25
C GLY A 105 -7.05 -14.42 -9.75
N ASN A 106 -7.25 -15.74 -9.80
CA ASN A 106 -8.52 -16.37 -9.42
C ASN A 106 -8.85 -16.21 -7.92
N SER A 107 -7.83 -16.03 -7.08
CA SER A 107 -7.98 -15.81 -5.64
C SER A 107 -6.81 -15.00 -5.11
N THR A 108 -7.12 -14.04 -4.24
CA THR A 108 -6.14 -13.23 -3.52
C THR A 108 -6.50 -13.25 -2.05
N PHE A 109 -5.49 -13.38 -1.19
CA PHE A 109 -5.64 -13.25 0.25
C PHE A 109 -4.60 -12.27 0.77
N TYR A 110 -5.05 -11.26 1.51
CA TYR A 110 -4.21 -10.34 2.27
C TYR A 110 -4.34 -10.70 3.76
N SER A 111 -3.22 -10.71 4.49
CA SER A 111 -3.22 -10.97 5.94
C SER A 111 -3.73 -9.75 6.71
N GLY A 112 -4.40 -9.93 7.85
CA GLY A 112 -4.80 -8.81 8.71
C GLY A 112 -5.88 -7.88 8.12
N THR A 113 -6.27 -8.08 6.86
CA THR A 113 -7.34 -7.31 6.18
C THR A 113 -8.74 -7.81 6.51
N LYS A 114 -8.94 -8.52 7.63
CA LYS A 114 -10.30 -8.68 8.18
C LYS A 114 -10.75 -7.35 8.79
N GLY A 115 -10.73 -6.30 7.96
CA GLY A 115 -11.48 -5.09 8.15
C GLY A 115 -12.94 -5.50 8.21
N ASP A 116 -13.52 -5.28 9.37
CA ASP A 116 -14.94 -5.33 9.60
C ASP A 116 -15.66 -4.62 8.44
N ASP A 117 -16.38 -5.36 7.59
CA ASP A 117 -17.09 -4.79 6.42
C ASP A 117 -17.99 -3.61 6.83
N ARG A 118 -18.41 -3.59 8.10
CA ARG A 118 -19.14 -2.47 8.72
C ARG A 118 -18.41 -1.14 8.61
N VAL A 119 -17.08 -1.10 8.58
CA VAL A 119 -16.37 0.19 8.49
C VAL A 119 -16.54 0.84 7.12
N ARG A 120 -16.73 0.04 6.05
CA ARG A 120 -17.12 0.61 4.75
C ARG A 120 -18.51 1.25 4.79
N GLU A 121 -19.40 0.74 5.63
CA GLU A 121 -20.75 1.28 5.83
C GLU A 121 -20.77 2.50 6.78
N GLU A 122 -19.66 2.79 7.47
CA GLU A 122 -19.50 3.96 8.35
C GLU A 122 -19.00 5.21 7.60
N PHE A 123 -18.83 5.14 6.28
CA PHE A 123 -18.47 6.28 5.44
C PHE A 123 -19.33 6.32 4.18
N SER A 124 -19.78 7.52 3.78
CA SER A 124 -20.49 7.74 2.51
C SER A 124 -20.05 9.05 1.88
N PHE A 125 -19.36 8.95 0.75
CA PHE A 125 -18.96 10.13 -0.01
C PHE A 125 -20.19 10.86 -0.59
N GLU A 126 -21.23 10.13 -0.99
CA GLU A 126 -22.50 10.68 -1.48
C GLU A 126 -23.18 11.55 -0.43
N LEU A 127 -23.22 11.10 0.83
CA LEU A 127 -23.75 11.91 1.93
C LEU A 127 -23.01 13.25 2.06
N LEU A 128 -21.68 13.24 1.92
CA LEU A 128 -20.89 14.47 1.94
C LEU A 128 -21.29 15.41 0.80
N THR A 129 -21.35 14.89 -0.43
CA THR A 129 -21.70 15.70 -1.60
C THR A 129 -23.10 16.28 -1.52
N ASP A 130 -24.06 15.51 -0.99
CA ASP A 130 -25.46 15.91 -0.96
C ASP A 130 -25.74 16.91 0.19
N LYS A 131 -25.18 16.64 1.37
CA LYS A 131 -25.53 17.38 2.59
C LYS A 131 -24.55 18.49 2.92
N TYR A 132 -23.23 18.28 2.79
CA TYR A 132 -22.23 19.16 3.40
C TYR A 132 -21.46 20.05 2.40
N LEU A 133 -21.44 19.70 1.11
CA LEU A 133 -20.59 20.37 0.10
C LEU A 133 -21.38 21.24 -0.89
N GLU A 134 -20.79 22.35 -1.33
CA GLU A 134 -21.24 23.15 -2.48
C GLU A 134 -20.55 22.66 -3.75
N ASN A 135 -21.32 22.18 -4.74
CA ASN A 135 -20.88 21.90 -6.11
C ASN A 135 -19.53 21.17 -6.23
N ILE A 136 -19.45 19.94 -5.72
CA ILE A 136 -18.24 19.11 -5.83
C ILE A 136 -17.72 19.06 -7.27
N THR A 137 -16.45 19.43 -7.45
CA THR A 137 -15.74 19.29 -8.71
C THR A 137 -14.84 18.06 -8.63
N ARG A 138 -15.16 17.04 -9.42
CA ARG A 138 -14.33 15.83 -9.53
C ARG A 138 -13.21 16.05 -10.53
N VAL A 139 -12.00 15.65 -10.16
CA VAL A 139 -10.83 15.67 -11.04
C VAL A 139 -10.66 14.28 -11.63
N PRO A 140 -10.72 14.12 -12.97
CA PRO A 140 -10.54 12.83 -13.58
C PRO A 140 -9.10 12.35 -13.38
N VAL A 141 -8.99 11.09 -12.99
CA VAL A 141 -7.72 10.38 -12.76
C VAL A 141 -7.72 9.10 -13.59
N TYR A 142 -6.56 8.45 -13.68
CA TYR A 142 -6.37 7.31 -14.58
C TYR A 142 -7.13 6.06 -14.11
N ASP A 143 -7.09 5.80 -12.80
CA ASP A 143 -7.81 4.69 -12.19
C ASP A 143 -9.29 5.06 -12.00
N PRO A 144 -10.26 4.29 -12.54
CA PRO A 144 -11.68 4.58 -12.35
C PRO A 144 -12.19 4.38 -10.92
N ASP A 145 -11.46 3.64 -10.07
CA ASP A 145 -11.81 3.43 -8.66
C ASP A 145 -11.31 4.59 -7.78
N ASP A 146 -10.41 5.41 -8.31
CA ASP A 146 -9.94 6.62 -7.67
C ASP A 146 -10.95 7.79 -7.81
N VAL A 147 -11.24 8.44 -6.69
CA VAL A 147 -12.15 9.57 -6.57
C VAL A 147 -11.40 10.74 -5.94
N TYR A 148 -11.15 11.76 -6.76
CA TYR A 148 -10.45 12.97 -6.37
C TYR A 148 -11.40 14.14 -6.62
N GLY A 149 -11.53 15.05 -5.66
CA GLY A 149 -12.39 16.20 -5.84
C GLY A 149 -12.21 17.28 -4.80
N TYR A 150 -12.69 18.46 -5.14
CA TYR A 150 -12.68 19.61 -4.25
C TYR A 150 -14.02 20.33 -4.28
N ALA A 151 -14.34 20.95 -3.16
CA ALA A 151 -15.55 21.72 -2.96
C ALA A 151 -15.32 22.80 -1.91
N LYS A 152 -16.38 23.54 -1.63
CA LYS A 152 -16.50 24.38 -0.44
C LYS A 152 -17.49 23.73 0.53
N ILE A 153 -17.23 23.81 1.83
CA ILE A 153 -18.25 23.44 2.82
C ILE A 153 -19.41 24.45 2.75
N LYS A 154 -20.66 23.97 2.75
CA LYS A 154 -21.85 24.84 2.62
C LYS A 154 -21.86 25.96 3.63
N ASP A 155 -22.06 27.17 3.14
CA ASP A 155 -22.19 28.41 3.92
C ASP A 155 -20.95 28.76 4.78
N LYS A 156 -19.80 28.10 4.55
CA LYS A 156 -18.57 28.26 5.34
C LYS A 156 -17.37 28.67 4.48
N ASP A 157 -16.43 29.46 4.99
CA ASP A 157 -15.18 29.85 4.32
C ASP A 157 -14.09 28.75 4.45
N ILE A 158 -14.47 27.51 4.14
CA ILE A 158 -13.68 26.30 4.32
C ILE A 158 -13.64 25.53 3.00
N GLY A 159 -12.43 25.28 2.51
CA GLY A 159 -12.19 24.39 1.37
C GLY A 159 -12.28 22.94 1.80
N TYR A 160 -12.83 22.10 0.94
CA TYR A 160 -12.89 20.66 1.15
C TYR A 160 -12.14 19.97 0.00
N ILE A 161 -11.31 19.00 0.35
CA ILE A 161 -10.63 18.12 -0.61
C ILE A 161 -10.92 16.69 -0.19
N TYR A 162 -11.29 15.84 -1.15
CA TYR A 162 -11.34 14.39 -0.99
C TYR A 162 -10.41 13.71 -1.97
N LEU A 163 -9.67 12.72 -1.50
CA LEU A 163 -8.83 11.84 -2.32
C LEU A 163 -8.67 10.48 -1.64
N ASN A 164 -8.98 9.41 -2.37
CA ASN A 164 -8.93 8.01 -1.89
C ASN A 164 -7.72 7.20 -2.42
N GLY A 165 -6.77 7.85 -3.08
CA GLY A 165 -5.50 7.28 -3.50
C GLY A 165 -4.34 8.25 -3.30
N MET A 166 -3.12 7.76 -3.50
CA MET A 166 -1.85 8.48 -3.36
C MET A 166 -0.88 8.10 -4.48
N GLU A 167 -1.36 8.00 -5.71
CA GLU A 167 -0.56 7.57 -6.85
C GLU A 167 0.42 8.64 -7.34
N ILE A 168 1.62 8.24 -7.81
CA ILE A 168 2.56 9.21 -8.41
C ILE A 168 1.96 9.93 -9.63
N THR A 169 1.03 9.27 -10.33
CA THR A 169 0.35 9.81 -11.51
C THR A 169 -0.68 10.89 -11.17
N THR A 170 -1.11 11.00 -9.90
CA THR A 170 -2.15 11.93 -9.45
C THR A 170 -1.58 13.16 -8.75
N ILE A 171 -0.26 13.30 -8.63
CA ILE A 171 0.41 14.44 -7.97
C ILE A 171 -0.06 15.79 -8.54
N ASP A 172 -0.14 15.91 -9.87
CA ASP A 172 -0.59 17.16 -10.51
C ASP A 172 -2.07 17.45 -10.23
N ALA A 173 -2.92 16.42 -10.20
CA ALA A 173 -4.30 16.54 -9.78
C ALA A 173 -4.39 17.04 -8.33
N MET A 174 -3.66 16.43 -7.41
CA MET A 174 -3.62 16.84 -5.99
C MET A 174 -3.11 18.27 -5.81
N HIS A 175 -2.10 18.70 -6.57
CA HIS A 175 -1.67 20.09 -6.59
C HIS A 175 -2.78 21.04 -7.06
N HIS A 176 -3.52 20.65 -8.10
CA HIS A 176 -4.66 21.42 -8.58
C HIS A 176 -5.75 21.56 -7.50
N LEU A 177 -6.10 20.47 -6.78
CA LEU A 177 -7.08 20.53 -5.67
C LEU A 177 -6.68 21.57 -4.61
N ILE A 178 -5.39 21.63 -4.26
CA ILE A 178 -4.86 22.61 -3.32
C ILE A 178 -4.93 24.03 -3.89
N ASP A 179 -4.59 24.21 -5.18
CA ASP A 179 -4.65 25.52 -5.82
C ASP A 179 -6.08 26.08 -5.91
N GLU A 180 -7.08 25.22 -6.03
CA GLU A 180 -8.50 25.61 -6.08
C GLU A 180 -9.08 25.95 -4.70
N THR A 181 -8.49 25.39 -3.63
CA THR A 181 -8.98 25.58 -2.26
C THR A 181 -8.13 26.53 -1.42
N LYS A 182 -6.96 26.96 -1.92
CA LYS A 182 -6.01 27.75 -1.12
C LYS A 182 -6.52 29.10 -0.62
N ASN A 183 -7.56 29.66 -1.23
CA ASN A 183 -8.09 30.96 -0.86
C ASN A 183 -9.01 30.90 0.38
N TYR A 184 -9.56 29.74 0.73
CA TYR A 184 -10.39 29.56 1.92
C TYR A 184 -9.60 29.69 3.22
N LYS A 185 -10.25 30.04 4.33
CA LYS A 185 -9.58 30.24 5.62
C LYS A 185 -9.02 28.95 6.23
N ALA A 186 -9.61 27.81 5.90
CA ALA A 186 -9.13 26.49 6.30
C ALA A 186 -9.38 25.46 5.17
N ILE A 187 -8.70 24.33 5.26
CA ILE A 187 -8.96 23.15 4.43
C ILE A 187 -9.35 21.97 5.32
N ILE A 188 -10.45 21.31 4.99
CA ILE A 188 -10.72 19.93 5.43
C ILE A 188 -10.22 19.01 4.31
N LEU A 189 -9.20 18.21 4.61
CA LEU A 189 -8.60 17.22 3.74
C LEU A 189 -9.08 15.84 4.17
N ASP A 190 -10.03 15.28 3.44
CA ASP A 190 -10.62 13.99 3.73
C ASP A 190 -9.88 12.87 2.98
N ILE A 191 -9.18 12.03 3.74
CA ILE A 191 -8.48 10.83 3.27
C ILE A 191 -9.05 9.56 3.91
N ARG A 192 -10.31 9.63 4.39
CA ARG A 192 -11.08 8.43 4.72
C ARG A 192 -11.21 7.56 3.49
N SER A 193 -11.16 6.25 3.68
CA SER A 193 -11.21 5.28 2.59
C SER A 193 -10.10 5.43 1.56
N ASN A 194 -8.94 5.97 1.96
CA ASN A 194 -7.78 6.09 1.08
C ASN A 194 -6.89 4.83 1.13
N PHE A 195 -6.72 4.19 -0.02
CA PHE A 195 -6.03 2.90 -0.16
C PHE A 195 -4.50 3.00 -0.32
N GLY A 196 -3.93 4.20 -0.20
CA GLY A 196 -2.50 4.44 -0.34
C GLY A 196 -2.09 4.56 -1.79
N GLY A 197 -0.87 4.11 -2.11
CA GLY A 197 -0.18 4.37 -3.38
C GLY A 197 1.33 4.54 -3.16
N ASP A 198 1.88 5.65 -3.63
CA ASP A 198 3.31 5.95 -3.61
C ASP A 198 3.73 6.93 -2.50
N ASP A 199 4.67 6.54 -1.65
CA ASP A 199 5.31 7.42 -0.65
C ASP A 199 5.90 8.71 -1.27
N ALA A 200 6.30 8.65 -2.53
CA ALA A 200 6.81 9.82 -3.26
C ALA A 200 5.72 10.87 -3.47
N ALA A 201 4.50 10.45 -3.80
CA ALA A 201 3.35 11.34 -3.92
C ALA A 201 3.01 11.94 -2.55
N SER A 202 2.95 11.12 -1.50
CA SER A 202 2.73 11.56 -0.12
C SER A 202 3.67 12.69 0.30
N ARG A 203 4.97 12.53 0.04
CA ARG A 203 5.98 13.57 0.34
C ARG A 203 5.82 14.83 -0.49
N ALA A 204 5.55 14.69 -1.79
CA ALA A 204 5.40 15.82 -2.70
C ALA A 204 4.20 16.69 -2.32
N ILE A 205 3.09 16.06 -1.96
CA ILE A 205 1.85 16.76 -1.59
C ILE A 205 1.94 17.36 -0.20
N ALA A 206 2.48 16.64 0.79
CA ALA A 206 2.70 17.20 2.13
C ALA A 206 3.59 18.45 2.10
N GLY A 207 4.50 18.56 1.12
CA GLY A 207 5.31 19.76 0.91
C GLY A 207 4.51 21.04 0.63
N ARG A 208 3.27 20.96 0.12
CA ARG A 208 2.38 22.12 -0.07
C ARG A 208 1.85 22.69 1.26
N PHE A 209 1.98 21.94 2.35
CA PHE A 209 1.55 22.34 3.70
C PHE A 209 2.74 22.61 4.64
N ALA A 210 3.97 22.35 4.18
CA ALA A 210 5.17 22.51 5.00
C ALA A 210 5.63 23.97 5.05
N ASP A 211 5.70 24.55 6.24
CA ASP A 211 6.32 25.85 6.50
C ASP A 211 7.86 25.76 6.44
N GLU A 212 8.42 24.68 6.98
CA GLU A 212 9.84 24.38 6.99
C GLU A 212 10.14 22.88 6.77
N ARG A 213 11.43 22.53 6.84
CA ARG A 213 11.90 21.15 6.70
C ARG A 213 11.85 20.45 8.06
N ASN A 214 10.94 19.49 8.23
CA ASN A 214 10.80 18.73 9.48
C ASN A 214 11.29 17.29 9.32
N PHE A 215 11.99 16.78 10.35
CA PHE A 215 12.29 15.36 10.48
C PHE A 215 11.02 14.61 10.86
N VAL A 216 10.70 13.52 10.16
CA VAL A 216 9.44 12.80 10.34
C VAL A 216 9.65 11.39 10.86
N TYR A 217 10.46 10.59 10.20
CA TYR A 217 10.70 9.20 10.58
C TYR A 217 12.03 8.69 10.02
N THR A 218 12.47 7.52 10.49
CA THR A 218 13.53 6.74 9.84
C THR A 218 12.96 5.47 9.25
N GLU A 219 13.54 5.02 8.15
CA GLU A 219 13.27 3.70 7.59
C GLU A 219 14.56 2.87 7.53
N GLN A 220 14.38 1.55 7.61
CA GLN A 220 15.45 0.57 7.46
C GLN A 220 14.93 -0.64 6.68
N TYR A 221 15.79 -1.25 5.88
CA TYR A 221 15.48 -2.44 5.10
C TYR A 221 16.25 -3.64 5.65
N ARG A 222 15.66 -4.82 5.56
CA ARG A 222 16.36 -6.06 5.90
C ARG A 222 17.55 -6.28 4.98
N ASN A 223 18.73 -6.55 5.54
CA ASN A 223 19.98 -6.62 4.77
C ASN A 223 20.97 -7.71 5.23
N GLY A 224 20.51 -8.69 6.01
CA GLY A 224 21.36 -9.75 6.52
C GLY A 224 20.59 -11.00 6.91
N LYS A 225 21.35 -12.02 7.34
CA LYS A 225 20.81 -13.36 7.62
C LYS A 225 19.98 -13.40 8.89
N ASN A 226 20.34 -12.64 9.92
CA ASN A 226 19.54 -12.61 11.14
C ASN A 226 18.26 -11.81 10.89
N LYS A 227 17.16 -12.21 11.54
CA LYS A 227 15.86 -11.49 11.50
C LYS A 227 15.94 -10.04 12.03
N THR A 228 17.06 -9.67 12.65
CA THR A 228 17.33 -8.33 13.20
C THR A 228 18.40 -7.55 12.42
N ASP A 229 18.93 -8.10 11.32
CA ASP A 229 19.93 -7.41 10.50
C ASP A 229 19.23 -6.40 9.59
N PHE A 230 19.42 -5.12 9.89
CA PHE A 230 18.85 -4.00 9.15
C PHE A 230 19.93 -3.07 8.62
N SER A 231 19.62 -2.41 7.51
CA SER A 231 20.43 -1.33 6.95
C SER A 231 20.61 -0.18 7.93
N GLU A 232 21.56 0.70 7.64
CA GLU A 232 21.62 2.01 8.30
C GLU A 232 20.28 2.73 8.22
N LYS A 233 19.99 3.53 9.26
CA LYS A 233 18.77 4.34 9.31
C LYS A 233 18.82 5.39 8.21
N VAL A 234 17.77 5.41 7.39
CA VAL A 234 17.58 6.48 6.43
C VAL A 234 16.53 7.44 6.96
N GLU A 235 16.95 8.67 7.21
CA GLU A 235 16.04 9.71 7.70
C GLU A 235 15.15 10.24 6.58
N ARG A 236 13.90 10.52 6.93
CA ARG A 236 12.87 11.06 6.04
C ARG A 236 12.37 12.38 6.60
N TYR A 237 12.22 13.33 5.70
CA TYR A 237 11.90 14.72 6.02
C TYR A 237 10.77 15.22 5.14
N THR A 238 9.90 16.05 5.68
CA THR A 238 9.11 16.96 4.86
C THR A 238 10.03 17.97 4.19
N LYS A 239 9.71 18.39 2.97
CA LYS A 239 10.39 19.47 2.29
C LYS A 239 9.33 20.46 1.80
N PRO A 240 9.43 21.76 2.13
CA PRO A 240 8.57 22.78 1.55
C PRO A 240 8.57 22.71 0.03
N SER A 241 7.38 22.79 -0.55
CA SER A 241 7.20 22.90 -1.99
C SER A 241 7.60 24.29 -2.46
N ASP A 242 8.17 24.37 -3.67
CA ASP A 242 8.40 25.64 -4.36
C ASP A 242 7.10 26.25 -4.92
N LYS A 243 6.01 25.47 -4.96
CA LYS A 243 4.67 25.98 -5.29
C LYS A 243 4.08 26.74 -4.10
N GLU A 244 3.02 27.50 -4.35
CA GLU A 244 2.32 28.24 -3.30
C GLU A 244 1.81 27.30 -2.20
N ARG A 245 2.09 27.64 -0.95
CA ARG A 245 1.87 26.76 0.21
C ARG A 245 0.64 27.19 0.99
N PHE A 246 -0.07 26.21 1.54
CA PHE A 246 -1.20 26.44 2.42
C PHE A 246 -0.75 26.25 3.88
N LEU A 247 -0.54 27.35 4.59
CA LEU A 247 -0.06 27.36 5.98
C LEU A 247 -1.14 27.80 6.99
N LYS A 248 -2.40 27.87 6.52
CA LYS A 248 -3.60 28.12 7.33
C LYS A 248 -4.09 26.80 7.96
N PRO A 249 -5.07 26.82 8.89
CA PRO A 249 -5.54 25.60 9.55
C PRO A 249 -5.98 24.50 8.58
N VAL A 250 -5.54 23.27 8.83
CA VAL A 250 -5.89 22.07 8.06
C VAL A 250 -6.43 21.00 9.00
N ILE A 251 -7.61 20.48 8.70
CA ILE A 251 -8.14 19.28 9.35
C ILE A 251 -7.97 18.10 8.41
N ILE A 252 -7.38 17.01 8.88
CA ILE A 252 -7.29 15.76 8.12
C ILE A 252 -8.28 14.75 8.68
N LEU A 253 -9.15 14.22 7.84
CA LEU A 253 -10.11 13.19 8.23
C LEU A 253 -9.58 11.80 7.89
N THR A 254 -9.62 10.87 8.85
CA THR A 254 -9.12 9.50 8.69
C THR A 254 -10.12 8.46 9.19
N ASP A 255 -10.03 7.25 8.63
CA ASP A 255 -10.76 6.07 9.11
C ASP A 255 -9.82 4.86 9.15
N ASN A 256 -10.32 3.68 9.50
CA ASN A 256 -9.50 2.47 9.57
C ASN A 256 -9.05 1.96 8.18
N ILE A 257 -9.62 2.48 7.10
CA ILE A 257 -9.30 2.11 5.73
C ILE A 257 -8.11 2.93 5.24
N THR A 258 -7.90 4.16 5.75
CA THR A 258 -6.71 4.96 5.50
C THR A 258 -5.44 4.12 5.77
N ILE A 259 -4.71 3.78 4.70
CA ILE A 259 -3.63 2.78 4.72
C ILE A 259 -2.38 3.26 3.95
N SER A 260 -1.21 2.68 4.26
CA SER A 260 -0.02 2.74 3.40
C SER A 260 0.45 4.17 3.13
N ALA A 261 0.66 4.55 1.87
CA ALA A 261 1.12 5.88 1.51
C ALA A 261 0.23 7.01 2.07
N ALA A 262 -1.06 6.76 2.35
CA ALA A 262 -1.93 7.73 3.02
C ALA A 262 -1.52 7.94 4.49
N GLU A 263 -1.09 6.89 5.19
CA GLU A 263 -0.54 6.98 6.54
C GLU A 263 0.85 7.63 6.52
N ILE A 264 1.65 7.39 5.48
CA ILE A 264 2.92 8.12 5.27
C ILE A 264 2.65 9.61 5.05
N PHE A 265 1.66 9.96 4.23
CA PHE A 265 1.22 11.35 4.04
C PHE A 265 0.82 11.97 5.38
N LEU A 266 0.03 11.26 6.18
CA LEU A 266 -0.37 11.70 7.51
C LEU A 266 0.82 11.91 8.47
N LEU A 267 1.85 11.03 8.46
CA LEU A 267 3.08 11.25 9.22
C LEU A 267 3.72 12.59 8.89
N HIS A 268 3.84 12.90 7.60
CA HIS A 268 4.39 14.17 7.14
C HIS A 268 3.53 15.35 7.58
N MET A 269 2.20 15.25 7.44
CA MET A 269 1.27 16.31 7.82
C MET A 269 1.22 16.57 9.33
N LYS A 270 1.27 15.53 10.17
CA LYS A 270 1.32 15.67 11.64
C LYS A 270 2.61 16.29 12.15
N SER A 271 3.60 16.53 11.29
CA SER A 271 4.78 17.32 11.65
C SER A 271 4.53 18.83 11.69
N PHE A 272 3.34 19.30 11.27
CA PHE A 272 3.00 20.72 11.22
C PHE A 272 1.99 21.11 12.30
N SER A 273 2.23 22.22 13.00
CA SER A 273 1.40 22.67 14.12
C SER A 273 -0.01 23.17 13.73
N HIS A 274 -0.24 23.44 12.45
CA HIS A 274 -1.51 23.91 11.91
C HIS A 274 -2.37 22.77 11.34
N VAL A 275 -1.95 21.51 11.55
CA VAL A 275 -2.69 20.30 11.13
C VAL A 275 -3.31 19.64 12.35
N THR A 276 -4.57 19.23 12.25
CA THR A 276 -5.26 18.42 13.25
C THR A 276 -5.92 17.20 12.60
N GLN A 277 -5.68 16.01 13.13
CA GLN A 277 -6.30 14.77 12.68
C GLN A 277 -7.59 14.51 13.47
N ILE A 278 -8.70 14.29 12.76
CA ILE A 278 -10.01 13.96 13.34
C ILE A 278 -10.56 12.71 12.65
N GLY A 279 -11.14 11.77 13.39
CA GLY A 279 -11.74 10.58 12.79
C GLY A 279 -11.45 9.33 13.61
N ASP A 280 -11.11 8.23 12.94
CA ASP A 280 -10.69 6.98 13.58
C ASP A 280 -9.19 6.68 13.33
N THR A 281 -8.70 5.69 14.07
CA THR A 281 -7.33 5.18 13.94
C THR A 281 -7.14 4.54 12.56
N THR A 282 -6.05 4.90 11.88
CA THR A 282 -5.70 4.37 10.55
C THR A 282 -5.31 2.89 10.59
N SER A 283 -5.12 2.26 9.43
CA SER A 283 -4.96 0.80 9.31
C SER A 283 -3.73 0.24 10.04
N GLY A 284 -2.66 1.03 10.18
CA GLY A 284 -1.42 0.59 10.77
C GLY A 284 -0.48 -0.14 9.81
N SER A 285 -0.46 0.20 8.52
CA SER A 285 0.30 -0.55 7.52
C SER A 285 1.30 0.35 6.82
N PHE A 286 2.53 0.42 7.32
CA PHE A 286 3.50 1.44 6.92
C PHE A 286 4.66 0.92 6.07
N SER A 287 5.00 -0.36 6.22
CA SER A 287 6.08 -0.96 5.44
C SER A 287 5.78 -0.88 3.95
N THR A 288 6.77 -0.55 3.14
CA THR A 288 6.69 -0.83 1.70
C THR A 288 6.72 -2.34 1.44
N VAL A 289 6.26 -2.76 0.27
CA VAL A 289 6.13 -4.17 -0.11
C VAL A 289 7.26 -4.62 -1.00
N SER A 290 7.56 -5.92 -0.97
CA SER A 290 8.44 -6.53 -1.96
C SER A 290 7.84 -6.42 -3.37
N MET A 291 8.70 -6.48 -4.39
CA MET A 291 8.23 -6.94 -5.70
C MET A 291 7.57 -8.32 -5.54
N ARG A 292 6.58 -8.62 -6.40
CA ARG A 292 5.96 -9.95 -6.40
C ARG A 292 7.01 -11.04 -6.52
N ARG A 293 6.90 -12.04 -5.65
CA ARG A 293 7.66 -13.27 -5.66
C ARG A 293 6.84 -14.34 -6.37
N PHE A 294 7.52 -15.34 -6.91
CA PHE A 294 6.91 -16.37 -7.74
C PHE A 294 7.34 -17.74 -7.24
N LEU A 295 6.38 -18.64 -7.08
CA LEU A 295 6.62 -20.04 -6.75
C LEU A 295 6.55 -20.90 -8.03
N PRO A 296 7.24 -22.05 -8.07
CA PRO A 296 7.19 -22.99 -9.20
C PRO A 296 5.79 -23.43 -9.63
N ASN A 297 4.82 -23.49 -8.70
CA ASN A 297 3.43 -23.82 -9.00
C ASN A 297 2.62 -22.66 -9.59
N GLY A 298 3.25 -21.50 -9.81
CA GLY A 298 2.65 -20.29 -10.37
C GLY A 298 2.01 -19.36 -9.34
N PHE A 299 2.02 -19.72 -8.05
CA PHE A 299 1.56 -18.81 -7.01
C PHE A 299 2.48 -17.60 -6.94
N GLN A 300 1.91 -16.47 -6.56
CA GLN A 300 2.65 -15.25 -6.28
C GLN A 300 2.42 -14.83 -4.85
N TYR A 301 3.36 -14.09 -4.30
CA TYR A 301 3.23 -13.54 -2.97
C TYR A 301 4.04 -12.26 -2.83
N GLN A 302 3.70 -11.49 -1.80
CA GLN A 302 4.42 -10.29 -1.40
C GLN A 302 4.44 -10.18 0.11
N TYR A 303 5.35 -9.36 0.62
CA TYR A 303 5.48 -9.13 2.05
C TYR A 303 6.18 -7.80 2.35
N SER A 304 6.08 -7.38 3.60
CA SER A 304 6.70 -6.16 4.13
C SER A 304 8.23 -6.25 4.21
N ILE A 305 8.92 -5.31 3.56
CA ILE A 305 10.39 -5.28 3.43
C ILE A 305 11.06 -4.09 4.13
N MET A 306 10.29 -3.26 4.81
CA MET A 306 10.77 -2.05 5.45
C MET A 306 10.27 -1.95 6.89
N LYS A 307 11.12 -1.48 7.78
CA LYS A 307 10.71 -1.05 9.12
C LYS A 307 10.75 0.47 9.18
N LEU A 308 9.61 1.08 9.48
CA LEU A 308 9.48 2.51 9.78
C LEU A 308 9.53 2.74 11.30
N LEU A 309 10.32 3.71 11.74
CA LEU A 309 10.38 4.14 13.13
C LEU A 309 10.18 5.65 13.25
N LEU A 310 9.29 6.05 14.16
CA LEU A 310 9.08 7.43 14.58
C LEU A 310 10.34 8.01 15.27
N PRO A 311 10.42 9.34 15.47
CA PRO A 311 11.57 9.98 16.12
C PRO A 311 11.86 9.46 17.53
N ASN A 312 10.82 8.97 18.23
CA ASN A 312 10.93 8.34 19.55
C ASN A 312 11.35 6.85 19.50
N GLY A 313 11.63 6.31 18.31
CA GLY A 313 12.04 4.92 18.08
C GLY A 313 10.91 3.89 18.08
N LYS A 314 9.63 4.30 18.21
CA LYS A 314 8.47 3.40 18.13
C LYS A 314 8.06 3.16 16.67
N SER A 315 7.37 2.05 16.42
CA SER A 315 6.67 1.78 15.16
C SER A 315 5.16 1.98 15.35
N LEU A 316 4.47 2.36 14.28
CA LEU A 316 3.00 2.37 14.20
C LEU A 316 2.45 1.18 13.39
N GLU A 317 3.33 0.29 12.92
CA GLU A 317 2.96 -0.93 12.22
C GLU A 317 2.08 -1.83 13.12
N GLY A 318 0.92 -2.25 12.62
CA GLY A 318 -0.14 -2.96 13.34
C GLY A 318 -0.92 -2.11 14.36
N ILE A 319 -0.68 -0.79 14.43
CA ILE A 319 -1.32 0.11 15.42
C ILE A 319 -2.09 1.24 14.74
N GLY A 320 -1.49 1.88 13.73
CA GLY A 320 -2.06 3.04 13.05
C GLY A 320 -1.85 4.37 13.79
N HIS A 321 -2.29 5.44 13.15
CA HIS A 321 -2.32 6.79 13.67
C HIS A 321 -3.58 7.03 14.47
N VAL A 322 -3.44 7.08 15.79
CA VAL A 322 -4.51 7.54 16.68
C VAL A 322 -4.77 9.03 16.41
N PRO A 323 -6.02 9.44 16.12
CA PRO A 323 -6.38 10.82 15.84
C PRO A 323 -6.25 11.72 17.07
N ASP A 324 -6.06 13.02 16.82
CA ASP A 324 -6.01 14.02 17.89
C ASP A 324 -7.40 14.19 18.53
N ILE A 325 -8.46 14.03 17.71
CA ILE A 325 -9.85 13.93 18.16
C ILE A 325 -10.46 12.66 17.58
N GLN A 326 -10.68 11.65 18.43
CA GLN A 326 -11.32 10.41 18.01
C GLN A 326 -12.84 10.58 17.93
N ILE A 327 -13.39 10.38 16.74
CA ILE A 327 -14.82 10.35 16.48
C ILE A 327 -15.07 9.48 15.24
N ARG A 328 -16.08 8.61 15.31
CA ARG A 328 -16.46 7.76 14.19
C ARG A 328 -17.95 7.80 13.98
N ASN A 329 -18.35 7.57 12.74
CA ASN A 329 -19.74 7.27 12.43
C ASN A 329 -20.06 5.85 12.90
N THR A 330 -21.35 5.61 13.08
CA THR A 330 -21.92 4.27 13.05
C THR A 330 -22.70 4.11 11.74
N VAL A 331 -22.98 2.88 11.33
CA VAL A 331 -23.87 2.62 10.17
C VAL A 331 -25.17 3.40 10.30
N ASN A 332 -25.78 3.42 11.49
CA ASN A 332 -27.00 4.17 11.77
C ASN A 332 -26.83 5.69 11.58
N ASP A 333 -25.65 6.26 11.82
CA ASP A 333 -25.43 7.69 11.57
C ASP A 333 -25.50 7.98 10.07
N ILE A 334 -24.85 7.16 9.24
CA ILE A 334 -24.88 7.28 7.78
C ILE A 334 -26.31 7.06 7.24
N GLU A 335 -27.02 6.05 7.73
CA GLU A 335 -28.42 5.79 7.37
C GLU A 335 -29.34 6.97 7.71
N ASN A 336 -29.07 7.67 8.82
CA ASN A 336 -29.79 8.88 9.22
C ASN A 336 -29.22 10.17 8.59
N GLN A 337 -28.42 10.05 7.53
CA GLN A 337 -27.84 11.17 6.79
C GLN A 337 -27.00 12.09 7.68
N ASN A 338 -26.21 11.50 8.56
CA ASN A 338 -25.35 12.21 9.48
C ASN A 338 -23.90 11.71 9.39
N ASP A 339 -22.97 12.60 9.03
CA ASP A 339 -21.54 12.35 9.15
C ASP A 339 -20.99 13.17 10.31
N LYS A 340 -20.79 12.49 11.44
CA LYS A 340 -20.28 13.10 12.68
C LYS A 340 -18.85 13.59 12.55
N VAL A 341 -18.06 12.98 11.66
CA VAL A 341 -16.63 13.28 11.52
C VAL A 341 -16.46 14.64 10.86
N ILE A 342 -17.17 14.90 9.76
CA ILE A 342 -17.14 16.22 9.10
C ILE A 342 -17.81 17.30 9.95
N GLU A 343 -18.90 16.99 10.65
CA GLU A 343 -19.53 17.93 11.59
C GLU A 343 -18.56 18.33 12.70
N LYS A 344 -17.84 17.37 13.28
CA LYS A 344 -16.85 17.67 14.31
C LYS A 344 -15.68 18.50 13.78
N ALA A 345 -15.27 18.31 12.53
CA ALA A 345 -14.24 19.13 11.90
C ALA A 345 -14.68 20.58 11.70
N ILE A 346 -15.93 20.80 11.27
CA ILE A 346 -16.51 22.14 11.13
C ILE A 346 -16.62 22.82 12.50
N ASP A 347 -17.13 22.11 13.50
CA ASP A 347 -17.26 22.63 14.87
C ASP A 347 -15.89 23.00 15.45
N TYR A 348 -14.87 22.15 15.27
CA TYR A 348 -13.52 22.42 15.74
C TYR A 348 -12.91 23.67 15.10
N LEU A 349 -13.10 23.86 13.79
CA LEU A 349 -12.63 25.06 13.09
C LEU A 349 -13.33 26.34 13.58
N LEU A 350 -14.61 26.25 13.93
CA LEU A 350 -15.34 27.36 14.52
C LEU A 350 -14.85 27.66 15.94
N GLU A 351 -14.73 26.64 16.79
CA GLU A 351 -14.38 26.76 18.21
C GLU A 351 -12.95 27.28 18.40
N GLU A 352 -11.97 26.73 17.68
CA GLU A 352 -10.55 27.03 17.89
C GLU A 352 -10.06 28.23 17.06
N TYR A 353 -10.66 28.46 15.88
CA TYR A 353 -10.16 29.46 14.93
C TYR A 353 -11.19 30.55 14.58
N GLY A 354 -12.44 30.43 15.02
CA GLY A 354 -13.51 31.36 14.63
C GLY A 354 -13.79 31.36 13.12
N ILE A 355 -13.51 30.23 12.46
CA ILE A 355 -13.72 30.07 11.02
C ILE A 355 -15.14 29.58 10.82
N GLU A 356 -16.01 30.48 10.36
CA GLU A 356 -17.37 30.17 9.94
C GLU A 356 -17.43 29.62 8.54
#